data_AF-A0A811S5W6-F1
#
_entry.id   AF-A0A811S5W6-F1
#
_cell.length_a   1.000
_cell.length_b   1.000
_cell.length_c   1.000
_cell.angle_alpha   90.00
_cell.angle_beta   90.00
_cell.angle_gamma   90.00
#
_symmetry.space_group_name_H-M   'P 1'
#
loop_
_entity.id
_entity.type
_entity.pdbx_description
1 polymer ?
#
loop_
_entity_poly.entity_id
_entity_poly.type
_entity_poly.pdbx_seq_one_letter_code
_entity_poly.pdbx_strand_id
1 'polypeptide(L)'
;MSSESQDESNHSDDSTTSVNLAEMMWEEINDPMEAEIDAKIGREVEKELEQELTGSSTRRRGYTRRYIDRDHEEDHNRLFAKYFCDNPLYTNGQFRQRFHMRKQLFLRIVEALGV
;
A
#
# COMPACT_ATOMS: atom_id res chain seq x y z
N MET A 1 13.83 -93.70 0.48
CA MET A 1 14.10 -92.84 -0.68
C MET A 1 12.85 -92.82 -1.54
N SER A 2 12.09 -91.74 -1.49
CA SER A 2 11.12 -91.28 -2.48
C SER A 2 10.81 -89.82 -2.14
N SER A 3 10.78 -89.02 -3.19
CA SER A 3 10.84 -87.57 -3.26
C SER A 3 9.46 -86.91 -3.19
N GLU A 4 9.50 -85.57 -3.29
CA GLU A 4 8.44 -84.62 -3.63
C GLU A 4 7.48 -84.19 -2.52
N SER A 5 7.05 -82.94 -2.43
CA SER A 5 7.46 -81.63 -2.99
C SER A 5 6.61 -80.59 -2.26
N GLN A 6 7.10 -79.35 -2.27
CA GLN A 6 6.53 -78.16 -1.63
C GLN A 6 5.04 -77.94 -1.93
N ASP A 7 4.30 -77.48 -0.93
CA ASP A 7 3.04 -76.74 -1.14
C ASP A 7 3.13 -75.41 -0.37
N GLU A 8 3.42 -74.35 -1.13
CA GLU A 8 3.44 -72.95 -0.70
C GLU A 8 2.00 -72.45 -0.68
N SER A 9 1.36 -72.44 0.49
CA SER A 9 0.06 -71.77 0.65
C SER A 9 0.28 -70.26 0.83
N ASN A 10 0.22 -69.53 -0.28
CA ASN A 10 0.18 -68.07 -0.28
C ASN A 10 -1.09 -67.58 0.46
N HIS A 11 -0.89 -66.82 1.54
CA HIS A 11 -1.95 -66.07 2.19
C HIS A 11 -2.42 -64.97 1.23
N SER A 12 -3.58 -65.16 0.62
CA SER A 12 -4.21 -64.16 -0.23
C SER A 12 -4.93 -63.14 0.65
N ASP A 13 -4.28 -62.01 0.90
CA ASP A 13 -4.92 -60.82 1.47
C ASP A 13 -5.81 -60.18 0.40
N ASP A 14 -7.09 -60.57 0.33
CA ASP A 14 -8.10 -59.81 -0.41
C ASP A 14 -8.77 -58.79 0.51
N SER A 15 -8.18 -57.60 0.57
CA SER A 15 -8.86 -56.41 1.07
C SER A 15 -8.61 -55.24 0.13
N THR A 16 -9.11 -55.33 -1.10
CA THR A 16 -9.02 -54.22 -2.08
C THR A 16 -10.38 -53.60 -2.41
N THR A 17 -11.48 -54.12 -1.86
CA THR A 17 -12.84 -53.59 -2.11
C THR A 17 -13.36 -52.65 -1.02
N SER A 18 -12.74 -52.61 0.17
CA SER A 18 -13.22 -51.77 1.28
C SER A 18 -12.74 -50.31 1.21
N VAL A 19 -11.56 -50.07 0.63
CA VAL A 19 -10.94 -48.73 0.53
C VAL A 19 -11.60 -47.84 -0.54
N ASN A 20 -12.02 -48.41 -1.67
CA ASN A 20 -12.65 -47.63 -2.75
C ASN A 20 -14.10 -47.19 -2.45
N LEU A 21 -14.84 -47.92 -1.60
CA LEU A 21 -16.19 -47.51 -1.20
C LEU A 21 -16.17 -46.32 -0.24
N ALA A 22 -15.18 -46.28 0.66
CA ALA A 22 -14.99 -45.13 1.53
C ALA A 22 -14.66 -43.89 0.69
N GLU A 23 -13.74 -44.00 -0.27
CA GLU A 23 -13.34 -42.90 -1.15
C GLU A 23 -14.52 -42.37 -2.00
N MET A 24 -15.35 -43.24 -2.59
CA MET A 24 -16.60 -42.85 -3.26
C MET A 24 -17.63 -42.20 -2.31
N MET A 25 -17.73 -42.67 -1.05
CA MET A 25 -18.64 -42.07 -0.06
C MET A 25 -18.14 -40.71 0.47
N TRP A 26 -16.83 -40.50 0.50
CA TRP A 26 -16.23 -39.21 0.87
C TRP A 26 -16.38 -38.18 -0.26
N GLU A 27 -16.28 -38.58 -1.52
CA GLU A 27 -16.63 -37.71 -2.67
C GLU A 27 -18.10 -37.26 -2.61
N GLU A 28 -19.03 -38.17 -2.33
CA GLU A 28 -20.46 -37.84 -2.35
C GLU A 28 -20.94 -36.97 -1.17
N ILE A 29 -20.28 -37.05 0.00
CA ILE A 29 -20.66 -36.27 1.19
C ILE A 29 -20.01 -34.87 1.18
N ASN A 30 -18.82 -34.72 0.59
CA ASN A 30 -18.09 -33.45 0.60
C ASN A 30 -18.53 -32.47 -0.49
N ASP A 31 -18.94 -32.93 -1.66
CA ASP A 31 -19.29 -32.08 -2.82
C ASP A 31 -20.36 -31.00 -2.53
N PRO A 32 -21.52 -31.30 -1.91
CA PRO A 32 -22.56 -30.29 -1.71
C PRO A 32 -22.23 -29.31 -0.58
N MET A 33 -21.47 -29.74 0.42
CA MET A 33 -21.07 -28.90 1.55
C MET A 33 -19.93 -27.96 1.18
N GLU A 34 -18.94 -28.46 0.43
CA GLU A 34 -17.85 -27.66 -0.11
C GLU A 34 -18.38 -26.58 -1.05
N ALA A 35 -19.32 -26.90 -1.93
CA ALA A 35 -19.97 -25.91 -2.80
C ALA A 35 -20.70 -24.81 -2.01
N GLU A 36 -21.35 -25.15 -0.89
CA GLU A 36 -22.00 -24.18 -0.02
C GLU A 36 -20.98 -23.27 0.70
N ILE A 37 -19.88 -23.86 1.18
CA ILE A 37 -18.77 -23.13 1.82
C ILE A 37 -18.12 -22.17 0.82
N ASP A 38 -17.82 -22.65 -0.39
CA ASP A 38 -17.23 -21.85 -1.46
C ASP A 38 -18.15 -20.72 -1.90
N ALA A 39 -19.45 -20.99 -2.06
CA ALA A 39 -20.43 -19.96 -2.38
C ALA A 39 -20.59 -18.92 -1.25
N LYS A 40 -20.38 -19.33 0.01
CA LYS A 40 -20.41 -18.41 1.15
C LYS A 40 -19.15 -17.56 1.20
N ILE A 41 -17.97 -18.16 1.02
CA ILE A 41 -16.68 -17.44 0.96
C ILE A 41 -16.71 -16.45 -0.22
N GLY A 42 -17.14 -16.89 -1.40
CA GLY A 42 -17.25 -16.04 -2.59
C GLY A 42 -18.13 -14.81 -2.36
N ARG A 43 -19.32 -15.00 -1.76
CA ARG A 43 -20.23 -13.88 -1.41
C ARG A 43 -19.62 -12.90 -0.42
N GLU A 44 -18.89 -13.38 0.59
CA GLU A 44 -18.27 -12.51 1.59
C GLU A 44 -17.12 -11.69 0.96
N VAL A 45 -16.28 -12.32 0.14
CA VAL A 45 -15.18 -11.65 -0.59
C VAL A 45 -15.71 -10.60 -1.56
N GLU A 46 -16.79 -10.91 -2.30
CA GLU A 46 -17.42 -9.95 -3.22
C GLU A 46 -17.97 -8.73 -2.46
N LYS A 47 -18.62 -8.96 -1.33
CA LYS A 47 -19.17 -7.91 -0.48
C LYS A 47 -18.07 -7.05 0.18
N GLU A 48 -16.93 -7.63 0.55
CA GLU A 48 -15.76 -6.88 1.03
C GLU A 48 -15.16 -6.02 -0.09
N LEU A 49 -15.02 -6.55 -1.31
CA LEU A 49 -14.53 -5.82 -2.47
C LEU A 49 -15.44 -4.61 -2.79
N GLU A 50 -16.75 -4.78 -2.75
CA GLU A 50 -17.72 -3.68 -2.91
C GLU A 50 -17.60 -2.62 -1.80
N GLN A 51 -17.38 -3.05 -0.55
CA GLN A 51 -17.15 -2.14 0.57
C GLN A 51 -15.83 -1.37 0.46
N GLU A 52 -14.77 -1.96 -0.09
CA GLU A 52 -13.51 -1.25 -0.35
C GLU A 52 -13.65 -0.27 -1.52
N LEU A 53 -14.35 -0.67 -2.60
CA LEU A 53 -14.66 0.19 -3.74
C LEU A 53 -15.51 1.41 -3.34
N THR A 54 -16.47 1.23 -2.42
CA THR A 54 -17.33 2.31 -1.90
C THR A 54 -16.73 3.04 -0.70
N GLY A 55 -15.82 2.40 0.04
CA GLY A 55 -15.17 2.90 1.26
C GLY A 55 -13.91 3.73 1.00
N SER A 56 -13.47 3.83 -0.26
CA SER A 56 -12.42 4.76 -0.65
C SER A 56 -12.96 6.21 -0.69
N SER A 57 -12.88 6.87 0.47
CA SER A 57 -12.82 8.33 0.68
C SER A 57 -13.77 8.85 1.75
N THR A 58 -13.71 8.26 2.95
CA THR A 58 -14.00 9.01 4.19
C THR A 58 -12.74 9.69 4.75
N ARG A 59 -11.59 9.62 4.05
CA ARG A 59 -10.39 10.41 4.37
C ARG A 59 -10.63 11.87 4.01
N ARG A 60 -11.31 12.56 4.91
CA ARG A 60 -11.47 14.01 4.97
C ARG A 60 -12.18 14.58 3.74
N ARG A 61 -13.48 14.83 3.88
CA ARG A 61 -14.20 15.87 3.11
C ARG A 61 -13.68 17.28 3.46
N GLY A 62 -12.35 17.44 3.54
CA GLY A 62 -11.67 18.70 3.65
C GLY A 62 -11.38 19.17 2.24
N TYR A 63 -11.96 20.31 1.88
CA TYR A 63 -11.65 21.14 0.73
C TYR A 63 -10.34 20.75 0.02
N THR A 64 -10.42 20.25 -1.21
CA THR A 64 -9.23 20.08 -2.05
C THR A 64 -8.60 21.45 -2.24
N ARG A 65 -7.38 21.63 -1.71
CA ARG A 65 -6.67 22.90 -1.83
C ARG A 65 -6.43 23.16 -3.32
N ARG A 66 -7.07 24.20 -3.87
CA ARG A 66 -6.80 24.64 -5.24
C ARG A 66 -5.32 25.03 -5.33
N TYR A 67 -4.62 24.42 -6.27
CA TYR A 67 -3.29 24.85 -6.64
C TYR A 67 -3.38 26.22 -7.30
N ILE A 68 -2.55 27.15 -6.84
CA ILE A 68 -2.39 28.47 -7.45
C ILE A 68 -0.93 28.51 -7.85
N ASP A 69 -0.69 28.59 -9.15
CA ASP A 69 0.63 28.82 -9.69
C ASP A 69 1.10 30.21 -9.23
N ARG A 70 2.25 30.24 -8.57
CA ARG A 70 2.88 31.47 -8.12
C ARG A 70 4.24 31.47 -8.79
N ASP A 71 4.49 32.50 -9.60
CA ASP A 71 5.80 32.73 -10.17
C ASP A 71 6.78 33.11 -9.05
N HIS A 72 7.32 32.09 -8.38
CA HIS A 72 8.19 32.22 -7.24
C HIS A 72 9.51 32.92 -7.61
N GLU A 73 9.95 32.75 -8.86
CA GLU A 73 11.20 33.33 -9.36
C GLU A 73 11.06 34.83 -9.56
N GLU A 74 10.00 35.28 -10.23
CA GLU A 74 9.74 36.72 -10.40
C GLU A 74 9.47 37.39 -9.06
N ASP A 75 8.70 36.76 -8.17
CA ASP A 75 8.42 37.29 -6.83
C ASP A 75 9.71 37.43 -6.01
N HIS A 76 10.64 36.47 -6.10
CA HIS A 76 11.96 36.55 -5.49
C HIS A 76 12.77 37.73 -6.02
N ASN A 77 12.87 37.86 -7.35
CA ASN A 77 13.62 38.93 -8.00
C ASN A 77 13.07 40.31 -7.61
N ARG A 78 11.75 40.48 -7.60
CA ARG A 78 11.10 41.72 -7.16
C ARG A 78 11.36 42.01 -5.69
N LEU A 79 11.38 40.98 -4.85
CA LEU A 79 11.70 41.13 -3.43
C LEU A 79 13.15 41.59 -3.24
N PHE A 80 14.09 40.93 -3.92
CA PHE A 80 15.51 41.25 -3.83
C PHE A 80 15.78 42.68 -4.30
N ALA A 81 15.25 43.05 -5.47
CA ALA A 81 15.41 44.39 -6.03
C ALA A 81 14.93 45.50 -5.08
N LYS A 82 13.87 45.27 -4.30
CA LYS A 82 13.33 46.29 -3.37
C LYS A 82 14.09 46.40 -2.05
N TYR A 83 14.66 45.31 -1.56
CA TYR A 83 15.37 45.27 -0.28
C TYR A 83 16.86 45.58 -0.39
N PHE A 84 17.47 45.25 -1.53
CA PHE A 84 18.92 45.31 -1.73
C PHE A 84 19.36 46.35 -2.77
N CYS A 85 18.46 47.14 -3.35
CA CYS A 85 18.87 48.30 -4.13
C CYS A 85 19.54 49.39 -3.26
N ASP A 86 20.25 50.31 -3.91
CA ASP A 86 20.99 51.40 -3.27
C ASP A 86 20.11 52.27 -2.36
N ASN A 87 18.86 52.49 -2.77
CA ASN A 87 17.85 53.18 -1.97
C ASN A 87 16.68 52.22 -1.67
N PRO A 88 16.81 51.36 -0.64
CA PRO A 88 15.85 50.31 -0.37
C PRO A 88 14.50 50.89 0.00
N LEU A 89 13.44 50.37 -0.63
CA LEU A 89 12.07 50.82 -0.39
C LEU A 89 11.61 50.45 1.03
N TYR A 90 12.19 49.39 1.59
CA TYR A 90 11.86 48.88 2.91
C TYR A 90 12.95 49.17 3.94
N THR A 91 12.51 49.62 5.11
CA THR A 91 13.38 49.92 6.25
C THR A 91 13.93 48.65 6.91
N ASN A 92 14.99 48.81 7.72
CA ASN A 92 15.58 47.71 8.49
C ASN A 92 14.57 47.01 9.42
N GLY A 93 13.59 47.73 9.97
CA GLY A 93 12.52 47.15 10.79
C GLY A 93 11.65 46.18 10.00
N GLN A 94 11.24 46.59 8.79
CA GLN A 94 10.46 45.75 7.88
C GLN A 94 11.25 44.53 7.40
N PHE A 95 12.56 44.69 7.15
CA PHE A 95 13.45 43.57 6.82
C PHE A 95 13.47 42.53 7.96
N ARG A 96 13.64 42.99 9.21
CA ARG A 96 13.61 42.12 10.39
C ARG A 96 12.26 41.43 10.58
N GLN A 97 11.14 42.10 10.28
CA GLN A 97 9.83 41.48 10.41
C GLN A 97 9.59 40.39 9.35
N ARG A 98 10.10 40.58 8.13
CA ARG A 98 9.93 39.61 7.03
C ARG A 98 10.90 38.43 7.10
N PHE A 99 12.19 38.71 7.32
CA PHE A 99 13.25 37.67 7.31
C PHE A 99 13.64 37.20 8.71
N HIS A 100 13.05 37.79 9.76
CA HIS A 100 13.37 37.50 11.16
C HIS A 100 14.85 37.69 11.53
N MET A 101 15.64 38.35 10.66
CA MET A 101 17.09 38.58 10.81
C MET A 101 17.45 40.04 10.56
N ARG A 102 18.61 40.47 11.07
CA ARG A 102 19.19 41.78 10.71
C ARG A 102 19.78 41.69 9.29
N LYS A 103 19.57 42.72 8.46
CA LYS A 103 20.10 42.79 7.09
C LYS A 103 21.61 42.55 7.01
N GLN A 104 22.37 43.12 7.94
CA GLN A 104 23.83 42.94 7.99
C GLN A 104 24.26 41.49 8.24
N LEU A 105 23.50 40.75 9.05
CA LEU A 105 23.78 39.32 9.28
C LEU A 105 23.48 38.52 8.01
N PHE A 106 22.36 38.82 7.35
CA PHE A 106 21.99 38.18 6.10
C PHE A 106 23.09 38.37 5.03
N LEU A 107 23.59 39.60 4.85
CA LEU A 107 24.67 39.88 3.89
C LEU A 107 25.95 39.10 4.20
N ARG A 108 26.35 39.01 5.48
CA ARG A 108 27.52 38.20 5.89
C ARG A 108 27.33 36.72 5.59
N ILE A 109 26.12 36.19 5.73
CA ILE A 109 25.82 34.79 5.39
C ILE A 109 25.94 34.59 3.88
N VAL A 110 25.37 35.48 3.08
CA VAL A 110 25.48 35.41 1.60
C VAL A 110 26.94 35.46 1.16
N GLU A 111 27.71 36.41 1.69
CA GLU A 111 29.14 36.54 1.42
C GLU A 111 29.93 35.28 1.81
N ALA A 112 29.63 34.69 2.98
CA ALA A 112 30.28 33.46 3.44
C ALA A 112 29.91 32.23 2.60
N LEU A 113 28.72 32.19 2.02
CA LEU A 113 28.27 31.10 1.16
C LEU A 113 28.75 31.26 -0.29
N GLY A 114 29.17 32.45 -0.70
CA GLY A 114 29.73 32.69 -2.03
C GLY A 114 28.79 32.34 -3.19
N VAL A 115 27.48 32.46 -2.97
CA VAL A 115 26.44 32.28 -4.01
C VAL A 115 26.39 33.50 -4.92
#